data_AF-A0AAQ0RAQ1-F1
#
_entry.id   AF-A0AAQ0RAQ1-F1
#
_cell.length_a   1.000
_cell.length_b   1.000
_cell.length_c   1.000
_cell.angle_alpha   90.00
_cell.angle_beta   90.00
_cell.angle_gamma   90.00
#
_symmetry.space_group_name_H-M   'P 1'
#
loop_
_entity.id
_entity.type
_entity.pdbx_description
1 polymer ?
#
loop_
_entity_poly.entity_id
_entity_poly.type
_entity_poly.pdbx_seq_one_letter_code
_entity_poly.pdbx_strand_id
1 'polypeptide(L)'
;MLLIGGCSDDGDSPTRVLATGQQDLPPAVRAAVDGPDVPTTLRTGNSTADILPIKTTTDGSLIPPEDVSEIGWWADSAFPGSGAGTVVITGHINDIYQGDGFGKKFSTLEIGSVVTVAGAGGQTWNYRIDAVDHYGKDGELPVERLNSLDGPETLALITCGGEFVGPPFGYEDNDVAWGTPVPA
;
A
#
# COMPACT_ATOMS: atom_id res chain seq x y z
N MET A 1 57.65 -23.47 -26.97
CA MET A 1 56.38 -23.82 -27.63
C MET A 1 55.47 -22.60 -27.58
N LEU A 2 54.98 -22.17 -28.74
CA LEU A 2 54.03 -21.08 -29.00
C LEU A 2 52.65 -21.44 -28.38
N LEU A 3 51.84 -20.52 -27.83
CA LEU A 3 50.75 -19.83 -28.53
C LEU A 3 50.17 -18.63 -27.75
N ILE A 4 49.45 -17.81 -28.51
CA ILE A 4 49.00 -16.42 -28.34
C ILE A 4 47.47 -16.38 -28.11
N GLY A 5 46.94 -15.33 -27.46
CA GLY A 5 45.71 -14.65 -27.92
C GLY A 5 44.43 -14.65 -27.06
N GLY A 6 44.09 -13.46 -26.54
CA GLY A 6 42.72 -12.89 -26.40
C GLY A 6 41.81 -13.46 -25.30
N CYS A 7 40.74 -12.81 -24.85
CA CYS A 7 40.24 -11.44 -24.88
C CYS A 7 39.05 -11.43 -23.90
N SER A 8 38.75 -10.26 -23.36
CA SER A 8 37.46 -9.82 -22.81
C SER A 8 36.96 -10.42 -21.49
N ASP A 9 36.63 -9.46 -20.63
CA ASP A 9 35.95 -9.57 -19.35
C ASP A 9 34.45 -9.82 -19.61
N ASP A 10 34.04 -11.09 -19.68
CA ASP A 10 32.62 -11.48 -19.66
C ASP A 10 32.26 -11.99 -18.27
N GLY A 11 32.48 -11.13 -17.27
CA GLY A 11 31.82 -11.27 -15.98
C GLY A 11 30.41 -10.72 -16.10
N ASP A 12 29.47 -11.59 -16.45
CA ASP A 12 28.02 -11.39 -16.40
C ASP A 12 27.62 -10.70 -15.08
N SER A 13 27.64 -9.37 -15.10
CA SER A 13 27.08 -8.55 -14.04
C SER A 13 25.58 -8.61 -14.28
N PRO A 14 24.77 -9.21 -13.40
CA PRO A 14 23.34 -9.20 -13.61
C PRO A 14 22.91 -7.75 -13.73
N THR A 15 22.39 -7.47 -14.93
CA THR A 15 21.55 -6.36 -15.35
C THR A 15 21.12 -5.45 -14.20
N ARG A 16 21.40 -4.16 -14.35
CA ARG A 16 20.92 -3.04 -13.53
C ARG A 16 19.39 -3.11 -13.31
N VAL A 17 18.94 -3.85 -12.32
CA VAL A 17 17.57 -3.84 -11.81
C VAL A 17 17.50 -2.73 -10.76
N LEU A 18 16.83 -1.62 -11.12
CA LEU A 18 16.34 -0.53 -10.26
C LEU A 18 17.20 -0.20 -9.02
N ALA A 19 18.18 0.70 -9.16
CA ALA A 19 19.05 1.13 -8.05
C ALA A 19 18.36 1.94 -6.92
N THR A 20 17.02 1.98 -6.89
CA THR A 20 16.22 2.73 -5.92
C THR A 20 14.94 1.95 -5.56
N GLY A 21 14.79 1.57 -4.30
CA GLY A 21 13.61 0.86 -3.81
C GLY A 21 13.79 0.35 -2.38
N GLN A 22 12.68 -0.03 -1.75
CA GLN A 22 12.72 -0.66 -0.43
C GLN A 22 13.37 -2.04 -0.52
N GLN A 23 14.00 -2.47 0.57
CA GLN A 23 14.59 -3.80 0.73
C GLN A 23 14.39 -4.26 2.17
N ASP A 24 14.52 -5.56 2.41
CA ASP A 24 14.36 -6.17 3.74
C ASP A 24 13.03 -5.77 4.42
N LEU A 25 11.93 -5.80 3.65
CA LEU A 25 10.60 -5.46 4.15
C LEU A 25 10.23 -6.37 5.33
N PRO A 26 9.92 -5.82 6.52
CA PRO A 26 9.52 -6.64 7.65
C PRO A 26 8.13 -7.26 7.39
N PRO A 27 7.87 -8.48 7.90
CA PRO A 27 6.56 -9.09 7.75
C PRO A 27 5.49 -8.32 8.54
N ALA A 28 4.31 -8.16 7.95
CA ALA A 28 3.16 -7.58 8.62
C ALA A 28 2.71 -8.41 9.85
N VAL A 29 2.22 -7.72 10.88
CA VAL A 29 1.54 -8.37 12.00
C VAL A 29 0.10 -8.68 11.59
N ARG A 30 -0.20 -9.97 11.36
CA ARG A 30 -1.55 -10.42 11.00
C ARG A 30 -2.54 -10.23 12.14
N ALA A 31 -3.74 -9.78 11.80
CA ALA A 31 -4.90 -9.80 12.69
C ALA A 31 -5.77 -11.02 12.37
N ALA A 32 -6.40 -11.58 13.39
CA ALA A 32 -7.41 -12.64 13.22
C ALA A 32 -8.79 -11.99 13.33
N VAL A 33 -9.45 -11.83 12.18
CA VAL A 33 -10.79 -11.24 12.06
C VAL A 33 -11.58 -12.10 11.10
N ASP A 34 -12.76 -12.53 11.53
CA ASP A 34 -13.68 -13.32 10.73
C ASP A 34 -15.00 -12.55 10.55
N GLY A 35 -15.63 -12.71 9.40
CA GLY A 35 -16.92 -12.10 9.12
C GLY A 35 -17.14 -11.86 7.63
N PRO A 36 -18.39 -11.69 7.18
CA PRO A 36 -18.69 -11.41 5.77
C PRO A 36 -18.11 -10.06 5.32
N ASP A 37 -17.99 -9.10 6.23
CA ASP A 37 -17.57 -7.74 5.91
C ASP A 37 -16.04 -7.55 5.93
N VAL A 38 -15.27 -8.60 6.26
CA VAL A 38 -13.81 -8.54 6.22
C VAL A 38 -13.36 -8.28 4.78
N PRO A 39 -12.63 -7.19 4.51
CA PRO A 39 -12.18 -6.88 3.16
C PRO A 39 -11.17 -7.91 2.66
N THR A 40 -11.37 -8.41 1.45
CA THR A 40 -10.55 -9.46 0.84
C THR A 40 -9.88 -9.03 -0.44
N THR A 41 -10.45 -8.08 -1.19
CA THR A 41 -9.82 -7.56 -2.42
C THR A 41 -10.09 -6.08 -2.59
N LEU A 42 -9.11 -5.38 -3.18
CA LEU A 42 -9.28 -4.01 -3.67
C LEU A 42 -9.06 -3.99 -5.18
N ARG A 43 -9.97 -3.34 -5.90
CA ARG A 43 -9.87 -3.14 -7.34
C ARG A 43 -9.80 -1.65 -7.68
N THR A 44 -8.86 -1.28 -8.53
CA THR A 44 -8.77 0.05 -9.14
C THR A 44 -8.45 -0.10 -10.63
N GLY A 45 -9.26 0.52 -11.49
CA GLY A 45 -9.22 0.27 -12.93
C GLY A 45 -9.29 -1.22 -13.27
N ASN A 46 -8.25 -1.71 -13.96
CA ASN A 46 -8.08 -3.11 -14.37
C ASN A 46 -7.16 -3.92 -13.43
N SER A 47 -6.77 -3.37 -12.29
CA SER A 47 -5.87 -4.00 -11.33
C SER A 47 -6.61 -4.40 -10.06
N THR A 48 -6.22 -5.53 -9.49
CA THR A 48 -6.77 -6.08 -8.25
C THR A 48 -5.61 -6.54 -7.35
N ALA A 49 -5.76 -6.35 -6.04
CA ALA A 49 -4.88 -6.93 -5.02
C ALA A 49 -5.72 -7.63 -3.94
N ASP A 50 -5.12 -8.66 -3.35
CA ASP A 50 -5.65 -9.30 -2.16
C ASP A 50 -5.40 -8.41 -0.93
N ILE A 51 -6.41 -8.34 -0.05
CA ILE A 51 -6.37 -7.59 1.19
C ILE A 51 -6.19 -8.57 2.35
N LEU A 52 -5.26 -8.24 3.23
CA LEU A 52 -4.97 -9.01 4.42
C LEU A 52 -5.33 -8.21 5.67
N PRO A 53 -6.00 -8.82 6.67
CA PRO A 53 -6.21 -8.15 7.95
C PRO A 53 -4.87 -8.06 8.70
N ILE A 54 -4.46 -6.82 9.00
CA ILE A 54 -3.23 -6.49 9.71
C ILE A 54 -3.52 -5.61 10.91
N LYS A 55 -2.60 -5.58 11.87
CA LYS A 55 -2.66 -4.71 13.04
C LYS A 55 -1.32 -4.02 13.26
N THR A 56 -1.33 -3.01 14.13
CA THR A 56 -0.11 -2.31 14.50
C THR A 56 0.86 -3.22 15.27
N THR A 57 2.15 -2.96 15.08
CA THR A 57 3.22 -3.48 15.93
C THR A 57 3.14 -2.89 17.33
N THR A 58 3.93 -3.41 18.27
CA THR A 58 3.96 -2.91 19.66
C THR A 58 4.43 -1.47 19.79
N ASP A 59 5.12 -0.93 18.78
CA ASP A 59 5.54 0.48 18.72
C ASP A 59 4.54 1.39 17.98
N GLY A 60 3.40 0.85 17.55
CA GLY A 60 2.34 1.60 16.88
C GLY A 60 2.46 1.69 15.35
N SER A 61 3.48 1.07 14.75
CA SER A 61 3.65 1.08 13.28
C SER A 61 2.66 0.14 12.58
N LEU A 62 2.12 0.56 11.44
CA LEU A 62 1.32 -0.29 10.56
C LEU A 62 2.19 -0.73 9.38
N ILE A 63 2.46 -2.04 9.29
CA ILE A 63 3.36 -2.61 8.29
C ILE A 63 2.51 -3.32 7.22
N PRO A 64 2.59 -2.92 5.92
CA PRO A 64 1.93 -3.64 4.84
C PRO A 64 2.45 -5.08 4.68
N PRO A 65 1.72 -5.97 4.00
CA PRO A 65 2.22 -7.32 3.70
C PRO A 65 3.57 -7.33 2.98
N GLU A 66 4.41 -8.33 3.29
CA GLU A 66 5.75 -8.45 2.71
C GLU A 66 5.73 -8.73 1.20
N ASP A 67 4.72 -9.46 0.72
CA ASP A 67 4.45 -9.58 -0.73
C ASP A 67 3.91 -8.23 -1.22
N VAL A 68 4.68 -7.54 -2.06
CA VAL A 68 4.34 -6.18 -2.51
C VAL A 68 3.11 -6.14 -3.41
N SER A 69 2.64 -7.30 -3.92
CA SER A 69 1.40 -7.39 -4.68
C SER A 69 0.15 -7.43 -3.79
N GLU A 70 0.30 -7.77 -2.51
CA GLU A 70 -0.76 -7.76 -1.50
C GLU A 70 -0.83 -6.39 -0.80
N ILE A 71 -1.97 -6.10 -0.18
CA ILE A 71 -2.19 -4.91 0.64
C ILE A 71 -2.83 -5.27 1.98
N GLY A 72 -2.70 -4.40 2.98
CA GLY A 72 -3.19 -4.66 4.33
C GLY A 72 -4.31 -3.72 4.73
N TRP A 73 -5.43 -4.25 5.21
CA TRP A 73 -6.45 -3.47 5.92
C TRP A 73 -6.13 -3.46 7.41
N TRP A 74 -6.12 -2.27 8.02
CA TRP A 74 -5.91 -2.13 9.45
C TRP A 74 -7.17 -2.56 10.21
N ALA A 75 -7.08 -3.68 10.91
CA ALA A 75 -8.20 -4.31 11.59
C ALA A 75 -8.83 -3.50 12.74
N ASP A 76 -8.11 -2.51 13.28
CA ASP A 76 -8.66 -1.59 14.29
C ASP A 76 -9.30 -0.35 13.67
N SER A 77 -9.25 -0.20 12.33
CA SER A 77 -9.97 0.83 11.57
C SER A 77 -11.41 0.41 11.26
N ALA A 78 -12.20 1.30 10.65
CA ALA A 78 -13.59 0.99 10.31
C ALA A 78 -13.68 -0.16 9.29
N PHE A 79 -14.80 -0.89 9.35
CA PHE A 79 -15.18 -1.82 8.29
C PHE A 79 -15.73 -1.05 7.08
N PRO A 80 -15.43 -1.50 5.84
CA PRO A 80 -16.09 -0.98 4.65
C PRO A 80 -17.63 -1.06 4.76
N GLY A 81 -18.32 0.01 4.37
CA GLY A 81 -19.78 0.07 4.37
C GLY A 81 -20.45 0.15 5.74
N SER A 82 -19.68 0.34 6.81
CA SER A 82 -20.23 0.56 8.15
C SER A 82 -21.02 1.85 8.29
N GLY A 83 -20.85 2.80 7.36
CA GLY A 83 -21.51 4.11 7.34
C GLY A 83 -20.80 5.17 8.19
N ALA A 84 -19.74 4.80 8.93
CA ALA A 84 -18.98 5.73 9.75
C ALA A 84 -17.49 5.35 9.88
N GLY A 85 -16.66 6.33 10.25
CA GLY A 85 -15.23 6.12 10.51
C GLY A 85 -14.36 5.96 9.26
N THR A 86 -13.07 5.74 9.47
CA THR A 86 -12.09 5.63 8.39
C THR A 86 -11.68 4.18 8.20
N VAL A 87 -11.85 3.67 6.98
CA VAL A 87 -11.30 2.40 6.52
C VAL A 87 -9.87 2.65 6.06
N VAL A 88 -8.89 2.05 6.74
CA VAL A 88 -7.47 2.28 6.43
C VAL A 88 -6.88 1.05 5.74
N ILE A 89 -6.33 1.25 4.53
CA ILE A 89 -5.64 0.22 3.77
C ILE A 89 -4.25 0.73 3.38
N THR A 90 -3.22 -0.10 3.49
CA THR A 90 -1.84 0.27 3.15
C THR A 90 -1.15 -0.78 2.27
N GLY A 91 -0.19 -0.34 1.45
CA GLY A 91 0.59 -1.19 0.56
C GLY A 91 1.99 -0.63 0.31
N HIS A 92 2.94 -1.48 -0.06
CA HIS A 92 4.26 -1.05 -0.47
C HIS A 92 4.22 -0.39 -1.85
N ILE A 93 5.10 0.61 -2.06
CA ILE A 93 5.32 1.21 -3.38
C ILE A 93 6.19 0.29 -4.25
N ASN A 94 7.20 -0.36 -3.67
CA ASN A 94 8.05 -1.34 -4.34
C ASN A 94 8.89 -2.16 -3.37
N ASP A 95 9.57 -3.16 -3.91
CA ASP A 95 10.72 -3.84 -3.32
C ASP A 95 11.76 -4.10 -4.44
N ILE A 96 13.04 -4.06 -4.11
CA ILE A 96 14.12 -4.21 -5.10
C ILE A 96 14.13 -5.59 -5.79
N TYR A 97 13.58 -6.63 -5.15
CA TYR A 97 13.53 -7.99 -5.68
C TYR A 97 12.17 -8.33 -6.28
N GLN A 98 11.08 -7.80 -5.71
CA GLN A 98 9.71 -8.09 -6.17
C GLN A 98 9.20 -7.10 -7.23
N GLY A 99 9.82 -5.92 -7.34
CA GLY A 99 9.42 -4.86 -8.27
C GLY A 99 8.37 -3.91 -7.67
N ASP A 100 7.54 -3.33 -8.54
CA ASP A 100 6.51 -2.38 -8.12
C ASP A 100 5.42 -3.06 -7.28
N GLY A 101 5.10 -2.47 -6.14
CA GLY A 101 4.00 -2.90 -5.28
C GLY A 101 2.67 -2.34 -5.72
N PHE A 102 1.58 -2.95 -5.26
CA PHE A 102 0.23 -2.48 -5.56
C PHE A 102 -0.03 -1.09 -4.97
N GLY A 103 0.57 -0.78 -3.83
CA GLY A 103 0.49 0.52 -3.15
C GLY A 103 0.95 1.69 -4.01
N LYS A 104 1.87 1.46 -4.96
CA LYS A 104 2.31 2.47 -5.94
C LYS A 104 1.17 3.14 -6.70
N LYS A 105 0.04 2.45 -6.87
CA LYS A 105 -1.11 3.00 -7.56
C LYS A 105 -1.79 4.11 -6.77
N PHE A 106 -1.75 4.06 -5.44
CA PHE A 106 -2.50 4.96 -4.56
C PHE A 106 -2.09 6.42 -4.76
N SER A 107 -0.79 6.69 -4.91
CA SER A 107 -0.26 8.03 -5.16
C SER A 107 -0.61 8.61 -6.53
N THR A 108 -1.07 7.76 -7.46
CA THR A 108 -1.39 8.16 -8.84
C THR A 108 -2.89 8.09 -9.16
N LEU A 109 -3.72 7.83 -8.15
CA LEU A 109 -5.18 7.78 -8.34
C LEU A 109 -5.70 9.16 -8.76
N GLU A 110 -6.50 9.18 -9.83
CA GLU A 110 -7.13 10.39 -10.29
C GLU A 110 -8.32 10.75 -9.38
N ILE A 111 -8.45 12.03 -9.03
CA ILE A 111 -9.64 12.54 -8.34
C ILE A 111 -10.87 12.27 -9.22
N GLY A 112 -11.90 11.69 -8.63
CA GLY A 112 -13.12 11.24 -9.29
C GLY A 112 -13.10 9.78 -9.75
N SER A 113 -11.94 9.11 -9.74
CA SER A 113 -11.85 7.67 -10.01
C SER A 113 -12.52 6.87 -8.88
N VAL A 114 -12.95 5.64 -9.19
CA VAL A 114 -13.61 4.75 -8.23
C VAL A 114 -12.73 3.55 -7.94
N VAL A 115 -12.57 3.25 -6.66
CA VAL A 115 -12.00 2.00 -6.15
C VAL A 115 -13.11 1.15 -5.54
N THR A 116 -13.03 -0.16 -5.73
CA THR A 116 -13.99 -1.12 -5.16
C THR A 116 -13.29 -2.00 -4.15
N VAL A 117 -13.82 -2.06 -2.93
CA VAL A 117 -13.42 -3.03 -1.90
C VAL A 117 -14.45 -4.15 -1.88
N ALA A 118 -14.03 -5.41 -1.88
CA ALA A 118 -14.93 -6.55 -1.73
C ALA A 118 -14.72 -7.25 -0.38
N GLY A 119 -15.80 -7.72 0.22
CA GLY A 119 -15.81 -8.46 1.48
C GLY A 119 -15.78 -9.97 1.28
N ALA A 120 -15.40 -10.71 2.32
CA ALA A 120 -15.39 -12.18 2.33
C ALA A 120 -16.78 -12.80 2.05
N GLY A 121 -17.86 -12.09 2.36
CA GLY A 121 -19.24 -12.49 2.07
C GLY A 121 -19.73 -12.15 0.66
N GLY A 122 -18.87 -11.58 -0.20
CA GLY A 122 -19.21 -11.19 -1.57
C GLY A 122 -19.86 -9.81 -1.71
N GLN A 123 -19.97 -9.04 -0.63
CA GLN A 123 -20.39 -7.64 -0.67
C GLN A 123 -19.31 -6.79 -1.35
N THR A 124 -19.71 -5.68 -1.94
CA THR A 124 -18.78 -4.72 -2.56
C THR A 124 -19.14 -3.29 -2.15
N TRP A 125 -18.13 -2.49 -1.86
CA TRP A 125 -18.24 -1.08 -1.51
C TRP A 125 -17.39 -0.25 -2.48
N ASN A 126 -18.01 0.77 -3.07
CA ASN A 126 -17.34 1.68 -3.98
C ASN A 126 -16.99 2.97 -3.26
N TYR A 127 -15.77 3.46 -3.46
CA TYR A 127 -15.31 4.74 -2.98
C TYR A 127 -14.83 5.57 -4.15
N ARG A 128 -15.32 6.81 -4.26
CA ARG A 128 -14.80 7.79 -5.22
C ARG A 128 -13.67 8.55 -4.56
N ILE A 129 -12.50 8.55 -5.20
CA ILE A 129 -11.34 9.30 -4.74
C ILE A 129 -11.63 10.79 -4.84
N ASP A 130 -11.43 11.53 -3.76
CA ASP A 130 -11.69 12.97 -3.68
C ASP A 130 -10.43 13.80 -3.40
N ALA A 131 -9.38 13.19 -2.84
CA ALA A 131 -8.08 13.83 -2.64
C ALA A 131 -6.94 12.80 -2.68
N VAL A 132 -5.74 13.28 -3.02
CA VAL A 132 -4.46 12.59 -2.80
C VAL A 132 -3.54 13.59 -2.12
N ASP A 133 -3.26 13.36 -0.84
CA ASP A 133 -2.42 14.22 -0.03
C ASP A 133 -1.02 13.60 0.14
N HIS A 134 0.00 14.45 0.17
CA HIS A 134 1.39 14.05 0.37
C HIS A 134 1.87 14.56 1.73
N TYR A 135 2.29 13.65 2.61
CA TYR A 135 2.79 13.98 3.93
C TYR A 135 4.26 13.60 4.04
N GLY A 136 5.15 14.58 4.12
CA GLY A 136 6.57 14.34 4.37
C GLY A 136 6.79 13.48 5.61
N LYS A 137 7.83 12.64 5.61
CA LYS A 137 8.14 11.75 6.75
C LYS A 137 8.58 12.48 8.01
N ASP A 138 8.97 13.75 7.90
CA ASP A 138 9.19 14.67 9.01
C ASP A 138 7.93 15.47 9.41
N GLY A 139 6.86 15.35 8.63
CA GLY A 139 5.56 15.96 8.85
C GLY A 139 4.59 15.07 9.64
N GLU A 140 3.46 15.67 10.01
CA GLU A 140 2.42 14.98 10.77
C GLU A 140 1.40 14.34 9.83
N LEU A 141 1.25 13.02 9.92
CA LEU A 141 0.09 12.32 9.36
C LEU A 141 -1.19 12.76 10.09
N PRO A 142 -2.36 12.77 9.43
CA PRO A 142 -3.63 13.13 10.05
C PRO A 142 -4.16 11.98 10.91
N VAL A 143 -3.43 11.65 12.00
CA VAL A 143 -3.66 10.48 12.85
C VAL A 143 -5.09 10.46 13.40
N GLU A 144 -5.63 11.59 13.84
CA GLU A 144 -7.02 11.68 14.34
C GLU A 144 -8.03 11.23 13.28
N ARG A 145 -7.86 11.66 12.02
CA ARG A 145 -8.73 11.26 10.91
C ARG A 145 -8.54 9.78 10.56
N LEU A 146 -7.31 9.27 10.57
CA LEU A 146 -7.03 7.86 10.29
C LEU A 146 -7.58 6.92 11.36
N ASN A 147 -7.63 7.37 12.63
CA ASN A 147 -8.13 6.60 13.77
C ASN A 147 -9.64 6.78 14.01
N SER A 148 -10.34 7.57 13.19
CA SER A 148 -11.76 7.87 13.40
C SER A 148 -12.61 6.61 13.25
N LEU A 149 -13.44 6.32 14.26
CA LEU A 149 -14.46 5.26 14.21
C LEU A 149 -15.88 5.83 14.13
N ASP A 150 -16.02 7.15 14.15
CA ASP A 150 -17.25 7.90 14.01
C ASP A 150 -17.15 8.91 12.85
N GLY A 151 -18.17 9.75 12.72
CA GLY A 151 -18.29 10.68 11.59
C GLY A 151 -18.64 9.97 10.27
N PRO A 152 -18.58 10.68 9.14
CA PRO A 152 -18.85 10.10 7.82
C PRO A 152 -17.83 9.03 7.45
N GLU A 153 -18.30 7.92 6.87
CA GLU A 153 -17.42 6.90 6.34
C GLU A 153 -16.44 7.47 5.30
N THR A 154 -15.17 7.13 5.44
CA THR A 154 -14.07 7.56 4.56
C THR A 154 -13.14 6.38 4.30
N LEU A 155 -12.60 6.27 3.08
CA LEU A 155 -11.49 5.37 2.75
C LEU A 155 -10.17 6.16 2.76
N ALA A 156 -9.12 5.56 3.35
CA ALA A 156 -7.74 6.04 3.28
C ALA A 156 -6.85 4.93 2.71
N LEU A 157 -6.26 5.18 1.53
CA LEU A 157 -5.27 4.30 0.91
C LEU A 157 -3.87 4.90 1.08
N ILE A 158 -3.00 4.21 1.80
CA ILE A 158 -1.71 4.74 2.24
C ILE A 158 -0.55 3.99 1.59
N THR A 159 0.41 4.72 1.02
CA THR A 159 1.67 4.19 0.48
C THR A 159 2.83 5.13 0.81
N CYS A 160 4.07 4.64 0.68
CA CYS A 160 5.23 5.53 0.52
C CYS A 160 5.13 6.32 -0.79
N GLY A 161 5.60 7.57 -0.80
CA GLY A 161 5.54 8.51 -1.92
C GLY A 161 6.76 9.44 -2.01
N GLY A 162 6.79 10.33 -3.01
CA GLY A 162 7.92 11.23 -3.22
C GLY A 162 9.19 10.53 -3.76
N GLU A 163 10.34 11.20 -3.65
CA GLU A 163 11.61 10.64 -4.13
C GLU A 163 12.15 9.56 -3.19
N PHE A 164 12.92 8.61 -3.74
CA PHE A 164 13.64 7.64 -2.92
C PHE A 164 14.89 8.30 -2.32
N VAL A 165 14.88 8.53 -1.01
CA VAL A 165 15.97 9.11 -0.22
C VAL A 165 16.85 8.08 0.48
N GLY A 166 16.54 6.79 0.31
CA GLY A 166 17.36 5.70 0.83
C GLY A 166 17.16 5.40 2.32
N PRO A 167 17.78 4.32 2.83
CA PRO A 167 17.60 3.89 4.22
C PRO A 167 18.12 4.93 5.23
N PRO A 168 17.49 5.05 6.41
CA PRO A 168 16.32 4.29 6.87
C PRO A 168 14.99 4.87 6.39
N PHE A 169 14.98 6.07 5.80
CA PHE A 169 13.75 6.79 5.47
C PHE A 169 13.01 6.19 4.26
N GLY A 170 13.73 5.57 3.33
CA GLY A 170 13.17 5.00 2.12
C GLY A 170 12.73 6.09 1.16
N TYR A 171 11.51 6.57 1.35
CA TYR A 171 10.82 7.55 0.53
C TYR A 171 10.53 8.82 1.32
N GLU A 172 10.46 9.98 0.67
CA GLU A 172 10.28 11.28 1.33
C GLU A 172 8.91 11.44 1.97
N ASP A 173 7.88 10.84 1.37
CA ASP A 173 6.49 11.06 1.75
C ASP A 173 5.77 9.76 2.14
N ASN A 174 4.66 9.95 2.85
CA ASN A 174 3.53 9.03 2.86
C ASN A 174 2.39 9.69 2.08
N ASP A 175 1.96 9.04 1.01
CA ASP A 175 0.85 9.49 0.19
C ASP A 175 -0.45 8.84 0.69
N VAL A 176 -1.49 9.65 0.84
CA VAL A 176 -2.82 9.19 1.26
C VAL A 176 -3.85 9.59 0.23
N ALA A 177 -4.40 8.60 -0.48
CA ALA A 177 -5.57 8.80 -1.31
C ALA A 177 -6.84 8.63 -0.47
N TRP A 178 -7.65 9.67 -0.42
CA TRP A 178 -8.92 9.71 0.29
C TRP A 178 -10.07 9.43 -0.65
N GLY A 179 -11.06 8.68 -0.16
CA GLY A 179 -12.29 8.43 -0.91
C GLY A 179 -13.54 8.44 -0.05
N THR A 180 -14.64 8.85 -0.65
CA THR A 180 -15.97 8.85 -0.03
C THR A 180 -16.86 7.78 -0.64
N PRO A 181 -17.75 7.13 0.14
CA PRO A 181 -18.64 6.10 -0.37
C PRO A 181 -19.52 6.63 -1.51
N VAL A 182 -19.72 5.78 -2.51
CA VAL A 182 -20.67 6.02 -3.61
C VAL A 182 -21.54 4.78 -3.82
N PRO A 183 -22.74 4.93 -4.42
CA PRO A 183 -23.54 3.78 -4.80
C PRO A 183 -22.74 2.76 -5.63
N ALA A 184 -23.03 1.48 -5.40
CA ALA A 184 -22.43 0.36 -6.11
C ALA A 184 -22.76 0.38 -7.61
#